data_AF-A0A8B8HM83-F1
#
_entry.id   AF-A0A8B8HM83-F1
#
_cell.length_a   1.000
_cell.length_b   1.000
_cell.length_c   1.000
_cell.angle_alpha   90.00
_cell.angle_beta   90.00
_cell.angle_gamma   90.00
#
_symmetry.space_group_name_H-M   'P 1'
#
loop_
_entity.id
_entity.type
_entity.pdbx_description
1 polymer ?
#
loop_
_entity_poly.entity_id
_entity_poly.type
_entity_poly.pdbx_seq_one_letter_code
_entity_poly.pdbx_strand_id
1 'polypeptide(L)'
;MIYVLYLLLLYASSYRYTNAEQNPYFQKNGQVAELLLCRKCGADVADSNYLISKHSPGAQKIEKQNLFGKQNITVQTLINPFGVKFDIVTAEKARCKNIGPRQGADSWFPGYTWNICTCPHCGQHLGWSFESSGAKAVDNNESIHLFHGLILSNILGENFTDSLIMMPKMYKM
;
A
#
# COMPACT_ATOMS: atom_id res chain seq x y z
N MET A 1 47.26 -2.00 19.26
CA MET A 1 46.40 -2.98 18.55
C MET A 1 44.92 -2.56 18.49
N ILE A 2 44.39 -1.76 19.43
CA ILE A 2 42.97 -1.32 19.45
C ILE A 2 42.68 -0.16 18.45
N TYR A 3 43.63 0.75 18.24
CA TYR A 3 43.47 1.89 17.31
C TYR A 3 43.35 1.49 15.84
N VAL A 4 43.99 0.38 15.43
CA VAL A 4 43.93 -0.13 14.06
C VAL A 4 42.55 -0.74 13.76
N LEU A 5 41.93 -1.40 14.74
CA LEU A 5 40.56 -1.91 14.65
C LEU A 5 39.53 -0.78 14.56
N TYR A 6 39.73 0.33 15.28
CA TYR A 6 38.82 1.47 15.24
C TYR A 6 38.86 2.22 13.90
N LEU A 7 40.05 2.36 13.30
CA LEU A 7 40.21 2.95 11.96
C LEU A 7 39.60 2.08 10.85
N LEU A 8 39.69 0.75 10.96
CA LEU A 8 39.05 -0.18 10.03
C LEU A 8 37.51 -0.15 10.13
N LEU A 9 36.96 0.04 11.33
CA LEU A 9 35.51 0.16 11.53
C LEU A 9 34.95 1.46 10.95
N LEU A 10 35.69 2.58 11.07
CA LEU A 10 35.31 3.85 10.43
C LEU A 10 35.42 3.78 8.90
N TYR A 11 36.48 3.15 8.36
CA TYR A 11 36.61 2.91 6.92
C TYR A 11 35.52 1.98 6.36
N ALA A 12 35.10 0.96 7.12
CA ALA A 12 34.03 0.04 6.72
C ALA A 12 32.65 0.71 6.71
N SER A 13 32.41 1.74 7.53
CA SER A 13 31.18 2.52 7.49
C SER A 13 31.06 3.45 6.27
N SER A 14 32.17 3.83 5.64
CA SER A 14 32.17 4.66 4.42
C SER A 14 31.96 3.88 3.12
N TYR A 15 32.07 2.54 3.11
CA TYR A 15 31.84 1.71 1.91
C TYR A 15 30.41 1.15 1.81
N ARG A 16 29.51 1.50 2.73
CA ARG A 16 28.09 1.15 2.65
C ARG A 16 27.27 2.25 1.96
N TYR A 17 27.82 2.85 0.90
CA TYR A 17 27.00 3.47 -0.14
C TYR A 17 26.93 2.47 -1.29
N THR A 18 26.11 1.45 -1.13
CA THR A 18 25.55 0.79 -2.31
C THR A 18 24.69 1.84 -2.99
N ASN A 19 25.21 2.39 -4.08
CA ASN A 19 24.36 3.00 -5.10
C ASN A 19 23.24 2.01 -5.37
N ALA A 20 22.03 2.31 -4.92
CA ALA A 20 20.85 1.64 -5.42
C ALA A 20 20.77 2.07 -6.88
N GLU A 21 21.27 1.21 -7.76
CA GLU A 21 21.06 1.34 -9.19
C GLU A 21 19.56 1.58 -9.40
N GLN A 22 19.26 2.69 -10.08
CA GLN A 22 17.94 2.99 -10.58
C GLN A 22 17.45 1.78 -11.37
N ASN A 23 16.45 1.09 -10.86
CA ASN A 23 15.61 0.23 -11.68
C ASN A 23 14.26 0.93 -11.83
N PRO A 24 14.13 1.91 -12.75
CA PRO A 24 12.89 2.61 -12.92
C PRO A 24 11.98 1.69 -13.74
N TYR A 25 10.94 1.18 -13.09
CA TYR A 25 9.76 0.60 -13.73
C TYR A 25 9.92 -0.79 -14.35
N PHE A 26 9.47 -1.80 -13.60
CA PHE A 26 9.14 -3.09 -14.18
C PHE A 26 7.86 -2.94 -15.03
N GLN A 27 8.01 -2.73 -16.34
CA GLN A 27 6.89 -2.66 -17.27
C GLN A 27 6.35 -4.07 -17.53
N LYS A 28 5.13 -4.33 -17.07
CA LYS A 28 4.33 -5.47 -17.52
C LYS A 28 3.13 -4.90 -18.28
N ASN A 29 3.03 -5.19 -19.58
CA ASN A 29 1.92 -4.79 -20.47
C ASN A 29 1.73 -3.26 -20.68
N GLY A 30 2.80 -2.47 -20.72
CA GLY A 30 2.73 -1.05 -21.10
C GLY A 30 2.10 -0.11 -20.06
N GLN A 31 1.74 -0.61 -18.88
CA GLN A 31 1.36 0.20 -17.72
C GLN A 31 2.56 0.31 -16.80
N VAL A 32 2.96 1.55 -16.51
CA VAL A 32 4.10 1.87 -15.66
C VAL A 32 3.67 1.69 -14.21
N ALA A 33 4.32 0.77 -13.51
CA ALA A 33 4.05 0.53 -12.10
C ALA A 33 4.43 1.76 -11.26
N GLU A 34 3.50 2.24 -10.44
CA GLU A 34 3.72 3.40 -9.58
C GLU A 34 3.86 2.97 -8.12
N LEU A 35 4.75 3.64 -7.39
CA LEU A 35 4.89 3.50 -5.95
C LEU A 35 3.74 4.23 -5.23
N LEU A 36 3.07 3.53 -4.31
CA LEU A 36 2.03 4.08 -3.45
C LEU A 36 2.68 4.57 -2.16
N LEU A 37 2.44 5.83 -1.81
CA LEU A 37 3.00 6.52 -0.67
C LEU A 37 1.93 6.81 0.39
N CYS A 38 2.33 6.86 1.65
CA CYS A 38 1.48 7.34 2.73
C CYS A 38 1.23 8.84 2.53
N ARG A 39 -0.04 9.24 2.40
CA ARG A 39 -0.39 10.64 2.17
C ARG A 39 0.13 11.58 3.26
N LYS A 40 0.26 11.11 4.50
CA LYS A 40 0.67 11.94 5.64
C LYS A 40 2.18 12.22 5.67
N CYS A 41 3.03 11.26 5.30
CA CYS A 41 4.48 11.40 5.49
C CYS A 41 5.35 10.99 4.29
N GLY A 42 4.75 10.55 3.18
CA GLY A 42 5.46 10.15 1.97
C GLY A 42 6.17 8.79 2.04
N ALA A 43 6.06 8.04 3.13
CA ALA A 43 6.69 6.72 3.23
C ALA A 43 6.00 5.68 2.32
N ASP A 44 6.78 4.80 1.72
CA ASP A 44 6.30 3.70 0.88
C ASP A 44 5.24 2.84 1.57
N VAL A 45 4.12 2.63 0.90
CA VAL A 45 3.02 1.76 1.33
C VAL A 45 2.95 0.50 0.48
N ALA A 46 2.92 0.60 -0.85
CA ALA A 46 2.80 -0.57 -1.72
C ALA A 46 3.24 -0.23 -3.15
N ASP A 47 3.40 -1.24 -3.99
CA ASP A 47 3.52 -1.07 -5.44
C ASP A 47 2.15 -1.28 -6.08
N SER A 48 1.79 -0.46 -7.06
CA SER A 48 0.57 -0.63 -7.87
C SER A 48 0.43 -2.03 -8.50
N ASN A 49 1.52 -2.78 -8.70
CA ASN A 49 1.57 -4.18 -9.13
C ASN A 49 0.96 -5.16 -8.16
N TYR A 50 0.90 -4.83 -6.89
CA TYR A 50 0.22 -5.65 -5.90
C TYR A 50 -1.26 -5.30 -5.76
N LEU A 51 -1.79 -4.31 -6.49
CA LEU A 51 -3.22 -4.04 -6.50
C LEU A 51 -3.97 -5.22 -7.15
N ILE A 52 -4.95 -5.73 -6.42
CA ILE A 52 -5.82 -6.83 -6.80
C ILE A 52 -7.29 -6.36 -6.77
N SER A 53 -8.19 -7.14 -7.36
CA SER A 53 -9.63 -6.87 -7.30
C SER A 53 -10.34 -7.95 -6.48
N LYS A 54 -10.23 -7.87 -5.15
CA LYS A 54 -11.01 -8.74 -4.26
C LYS A 54 -12.30 -8.01 -3.87
N HIS A 55 -13.43 -8.50 -4.36
CA HIS A 55 -14.72 -7.89 -4.08
C HIS A 55 -15.21 -8.18 -2.67
N SER A 56 -15.71 -7.16 -1.98
CA SER A 56 -16.42 -7.32 -0.71
C SER A 56 -17.92 -7.52 -1.00
N PRO A 57 -18.57 -8.56 -0.44
CA PRO A 57 -20.03 -8.70 -0.53
C PRO A 57 -20.80 -7.55 0.13
N GLY A 58 -20.16 -6.80 1.04
CA GLY A 58 -20.76 -5.65 1.74
C GLY A 58 -20.48 -4.29 1.09
N ALA A 59 -19.90 -4.26 -0.12
CA ALA A 59 -19.62 -3.02 -0.82
C ALA A 59 -20.92 -2.29 -1.20
N GLN A 60 -21.07 -1.03 -0.78
CA GLN A 60 -22.20 -0.18 -1.13
C GLN A 60 -22.11 0.34 -2.56
N LYS A 61 -20.87 0.49 -3.05
CA LYS A 61 -20.56 0.97 -4.38
C LYS A 61 -19.26 0.34 -4.84
N ILE A 62 -19.20 -0.04 -6.12
CA ILE A 62 -18.00 -0.55 -6.75
C ILE A 62 -17.81 0.24 -8.05
N GLU A 63 -16.64 0.84 -8.21
CA GLU A 63 -16.29 1.62 -9.39
C GLU A 63 -14.93 1.21 -9.96
N LYS A 64 -14.76 1.47 -11.24
CA LYS A 64 -13.48 1.33 -11.95
C LYS A 64 -12.88 2.71 -12.14
N GLN A 65 -11.67 2.91 -11.65
CA GLN A 65 -10.96 4.18 -11.76
C GLN A 65 -9.57 3.97 -12.36
N ASN A 66 -9.07 4.98 -13.06
CA ASN A 66 -7.69 5.01 -13.54
C ASN A 66 -6.83 5.66 -12.46
N LEU A 67 -6.10 4.84 -11.71
CA LEU A 67 -5.33 5.25 -10.53
C LEU A 67 -3.94 4.63 -10.58
N PHE A 68 -2.95 5.35 -10.06
CA PHE A 68 -1.60 4.83 -9.81
C PHE A 68 -0.92 4.23 -11.05
N GLY A 69 -0.99 4.93 -12.19
CA GLY A 69 -0.45 4.45 -13.47
C GLY A 69 -1.22 3.28 -14.11
N LYS A 70 -2.34 2.86 -13.52
CA LYS A 70 -3.14 1.72 -13.95
C LYS A 70 -4.55 2.08 -14.34
N GLN A 71 -5.13 1.28 -15.24
CA GLN A 71 -6.51 1.41 -15.66
C GLN A 71 -7.41 0.41 -14.94
N ASN A 72 -8.69 0.75 -14.80
CA ASN A 72 -9.73 -0.14 -14.28
C ASN A 72 -9.45 -0.72 -12.88
N ILE A 73 -8.81 0.07 -12.01
CA ILE A 73 -8.61 -0.28 -10.60
C ILE A 73 -9.96 -0.30 -9.90
N THR A 74 -10.25 -1.38 -9.17
CA THR A 74 -11.48 -1.54 -8.41
C THR A 74 -11.41 -0.72 -7.13
N VAL A 75 -12.25 0.30 -7.04
CA VAL A 75 -12.50 1.08 -5.81
C VAL A 75 -13.84 0.64 -5.25
N GLN A 76 -13.89 0.35 -3.95
CA GLN A 76 -15.11 -0.10 -3.27
C GLN A 76 -15.41 0.78 -2.07
N THR A 77 -16.63 1.29 -1.98
CA THR A 77 -17.12 2.05 -0.83
C THR A 77 -17.70 1.08 0.20
N LEU A 78 -17.09 1.05 1.39
CA LEU A 78 -17.49 0.20 2.51
C LEU A 78 -17.89 1.07 3.70
N ILE A 79 -18.79 0.56 4.53
CA ILE A 79 -19.29 1.26 5.72
C ILE A 79 -18.96 0.41 6.94
N ASN A 80 -18.32 1.01 7.94
CA ASN A 80 -18.06 0.33 9.21
C ASN A 80 -19.34 0.31 10.08
N PRO A 81 -19.35 -0.45 11.19
CA PRO A 81 -20.52 -0.52 12.08
C PRO A 81 -20.97 0.85 12.67
N PHE A 82 -20.08 1.84 12.67
CA PHE A 82 -20.36 3.19 13.13
C PHE A 82 -20.90 4.13 12.03
N GLY A 83 -21.17 3.62 10.82
CA GLY A 83 -21.68 4.41 9.71
C GLY A 83 -20.62 5.22 8.95
N VAL A 84 -19.33 5.04 9.27
CA VAL A 84 -18.23 5.75 8.59
C VAL A 84 -17.93 5.06 7.26
N LYS A 85 -17.92 5.86 6.18
CA LYS A 85 -17.65 5.41 4.82
C LYS A 85 -16.16 5.44 4.51
N PHE A 86 -15.68 4.41 3.82
CA PHE A 86 -14.31 4.31 3.33
C PHE A 86 -14.32 3.84 1.88
N ASP A 87 -13.67 4.62 1.01
CA ASP A 87 -13.31 4.15 -0.32
C ASP A 87 -11.97 3.44 -0.23
N ILE A 88 -11.95 2.16 -0.60
CA ILE A 88 -10.75 1.32 -0.49
C ILE A 88 -10.34 0.70 -1.83
N VAL A 89 -9.05 0.44 -1.94
CA VAL A 89 -8.47 -0.48 -2.94
C VAL A 89 -7.88 -1.69 -2.22
N THR A 90 -7.86 -2.85 -2.88
CA THR A 90 -7.25 -4.06 -2.33
C THR A 90 -5.86 -4.30 -2.89
N ALA A 91 -4.91 -4.67 -2.02
CA ALA A 91 -3.54 -4.98 -2.39
C ALA A 91 -3.08 -6.30 -1.76
N GLU A 92 -2.37 -7.14 -2.52
CA GLU A 92 -1.77 -8.37 -2.02
C GLU A 92 -0.65 -8.09 -1.02
N LYS A 93 0.12 -7.02 -1.23
CA LYS A 93 1.24 -6.62 -0.37
C LYS A 93 1.15 -5.14 -0.04
N ALA A 94 1.32 -4.81 1.24
CA ALA A 94 1.51 -3.45 1.72
C ALA A 94 2.45 -3.42 2.94
N ARG A 95 3.24 -2.36 3.05
CA ARG A 95 4.08 -2.05 4.21
C ARG A 95 3.23 -1.33 5.25
N CYS A 96 2.71 -2.10 6.20
CA CYS A 96 2.05 -1.52 7.36
C CYS A 96 2.31 -2.28 8.65
N LYS A 97 2.14 -1.56 9.77
CA LYS A 97 2.21 -2.09 11.12
C LYS A 97 0.78 -2.38 11.59
N ASN A 98 0.49 -3.64 11.87
CA ASN A 98 -0.80 -4.06 12.42
C ASN A 98 -0.91 -3.65 13.90
N ILE A 99 -2.06 -3.11 14.28
CA ILE A 99 -2.37 -2.67 15.65
C ILE A 99 -3.55 -3.48 16.20
N GLY A 100 -3.42 -3.91 17.46
CA GLY A 100 -4.45 -4.65 18.18
C GLY A 100 -4.55 -6.14 17.80
N PRO A 101 -5.45 -6.90 18.45
CA PRO A 101 -5.72 -8.29 18.12
C PRO A 101 -6.43 -8.43 16.77
N ARG A 102 -6.34 -9.61 16.15
CA ARG A 102 -7.11 -9.97 14.95
C ARG A 102 -8.60 -10.06 15.31
N GLN A 103 -9.46 -9.44 14.52
CA GLN A 103 -10.90 -9.40 14.73
C GLN A 103 -11.64 -10.08 13.57
N GLY A 104 -12.57 -10.99 13.88
CA GLY A 104 -13.46 -11.59 12.87
C GLY A 104 -14.79 -10.84 12.71
N ALA A 105 -15.26 -10.19 13.78
CA ALA A 105 -16.51 -9.43 13.78
C ALA A 105 -16.46 -8.28 12.76
N ASP A 106 -17.58 -8.02 12.11
CA ASP A 106 -17.75 -6.92 11.15
C ASP A 106 -16.75 -6.91 9.99
N SER A 107 -16.19 -8.07 9.66
CA SER A 107 -15.32 -8.19 8.49
C SER A 107 -16.11 -7.96 7.21
N TRP A 108 -15.65 -7.03 6.38
CA TRP A 108 -16.18 -6.82 5.03
C TRP A 108 -15.88 -7.99 4.08
N PHE A 109 -15.01 -8.93 4.48
CA PHE A 109 -14.62 -10.08 3.68
C PHE A 109 -14.88 -11.36 4.47
N PRO A 110 -16.03 -12.04 4.24
CA PRO A 110 -16.34 -13.29 4.92
C PRO A 110 -15.21 -14.31 4.80
N GLY A 111 -14.90 -15.01 5.90
CA GLY A 111 -13.78 -15.95 5.99
C GLY A 111 -12.41 -15.31 6.28
N TYR A 112 -12.36 -13.99 6.49
CA TYR A 112 -11.16 -13.26 6.88
C TYR A 112 -11.33 -12.58 8.23
N THR A 113 -10.27 -12.66 9.04
CA THR A 113 -10.07 -11.76 10.18
C THR A 113 -9.30 -10.52 9.73
N TRP A 114 -9.46 -9.41 10.45
CA TRP A 114 -8.81 -8.15 10.14
C TRP A 114 -8.03 -7.54 11.31
N ASN A 115 -7.00 -6.76 10.97
CA ASN A 115 -6.29 -5.86 11.87
C ASN A 115 -6.26 -4.45 11.31
N ILE A 116 -6.19 -3.45 12.19
CA ILE A 116 -5.91 -2.07 11.78
C ILE A 116 -4.46 -2.02 11.24
N CYS A 117 -4.30 -1.54 10.02
CA CYS A 117 -3.03 -1.42 9.29
C CYS A 117 -2.61 0.06 9.29
N THR A 118 -1.50 0.36 9.97
CA THR A 118 -0.99 1.74 10.15
C THR A 118 0.35 1.95 9.46
N CYS A 119 0.63 3.19 9.04
CA CYS A 119 1.92 3.57 8.50
C CYS A 119 3.01 3.35 9.57
N PRO A 120 4.06 2.54 9.31
CA PRO A 120 5.10 2.28 10.29
C PRO A 120 5.89 3.53 10.69
N HIS A 121 5.89 4.56 9.83
CA HIS A 121 6.66 5.79 10.02
C HIS A 121 5.90 6.85 10.84
N CYS A 122 4.62 7.09 10.53
CA CYS A 122 3.86 8.21 11.12
C CYS A 122 2.58 7.80 11.87
N GLY A 123 2.28 6.50 11.93
CA GLY A 123 1.10 5.95 12.60
C GLY A 123 -0.23 6.24 11.90
N GLN A 124 -0.23 6.85 10.72
CA GLN A 124 -1.46 7.09 9.95
C GLN A 124 -2.21 5.77 9.72
N HIS A 125 -3.52 5.75 9.96
CA HIS A 125 -4.37 4.62 9.60
C HIS A 125 -4.41 4.48 8.08
N LEU A 126 -3.77 3.46 7.53
CA LEU A 126 -3.73 3.20 6.09
C LEU A 126 -4.90 2.33 5.64
N GLY A 127 -5.46 1.52 6.54
CA GLY A 127 -6.63 0.69 6.30
C GLY A 127 -6.57 -0.58 7.14
N TRP A 128 -6.82 -1.74 6.53
CA TRP A 128 -6.89 -3.01 7.24
C TRP A 128 -6.10 -4.13 6.55
N SER A 129 -5.49 -5.01 7.33
CA SER A 129 -4.89 -6.26 6.85
C SER A 129 -5.88 -7.40 7.09
N PHE A 130 -6.16 -8.21 6.08
CA PHE A 130 -7.12 -9.31 6.11
C PHE A 130 -6.41 -10.64 5.93
N GLU A 131 -6.60 -11.55 6.89
CA GLU A 131 -5.98 -12.88 6.89
C GLU A 131 -7.06 -13.96 6.98
N SER A 132 -6.93 -14.98 6.13
CA SER A 132 -7.86 -16.11 6.08
C SER A 132 -7.88 -16.85 7.42
N SER A 133 -9.06 -17.17 7.93
CA SER A 133 -9.22 -17.90 9.20
C SER A 133 -8.98 -19.42 9.11
N GLY A 134 -8.53 -19.95 7.95
CA GLY A 134 -8.28 -21.39 7.67
C GLY A 134 -9.55 -22.20 7.35
N ALA A 135 -9.53 -23.44 6.82
CA ALA A 135 -8.64 -24.09 5.85
C ALA A 135 -9.54 -24.56 4.68
N LYS A 136 -9.13 -24.27 3.44
CA LYS A 136 -9.87 -24.45 2.18
C LYS A 136 -11.13 -23.58 2.06
N ALA A 137 -10.99 -22.47 1.34
CA ALA A 137 -12.12 -21.96 0.58
C ALA A 137 -12.62 -23.12 -0.30
N VAL A 138 -13.90 -23.49 -0.17
CA VAL A 138 -14.57 -24.47 -1.03
C VAL A 138 -14.88 -23.78 -2.37
N ASP A 139 -13.86 -23.22 -2.99
CA ASP A 139 -13.90 -22.67 -4.34
C ASP A 139 -12.52 -22.87 -4.94
N ASN A 140 -12.47 -23.47 -6.12
CA ASN A 140 -11.26 -23.78 -6.90
C ASN A 140 -10.56 -22.52 -7.44
N ASN A 141 -10.68 -21.40 -6.72
CA ASN A 141 -10.14 -20.10 -7.08
C ASN A 141 -9.06 -19.74 -6.06
N GLU A 142 -7.89 -19.39 -6.59
CA GLU A 142 -6.67 -18.99 -5.89
C GLU A 142 -6.95 -18.22 -4.59
N SER A 143 -6.93 -18.93 -3.46
CA SER A 143 -7.38 -18.36 -2.18
C SER A 143 -6.30 -17.45 -1.62
N ILE A 144 -6.44 -16.14 -1.86
CA ILE A 144 -5.54 -15.12 -1.31
C ILE A 144 -5.54 -15.24 0.22
N HIS A 145 -4.43 -15.72 0.80
CA HIS A 145 -4.33 -15.96 2.25
C HIS A 145 -4.28 -14.65 3.05
N LEU A 146 -3.56 -13.66 2.53
CA LEU A 146 -3.36 -12.35 3.14
C LEU A 146 -3.51 -11.28 2.06
N PHE A 147 -4.24 -10.22 2.38
CA PHE A 147 -4.28 -9.00 1.57
C PHE A 147 -4.58 -7.79 2.46
N HIS A 148 -4.59 -6.60 1.87
CA HIS A 148 -4.82 -5.35 2.56
C HIS A 148 -5.93 -4.58 1.86
N GLY A 149 -6.84 -3.97 2.62
CA GLY A 149 -7.74 -2.92 2.14
C GLY A 149 -7.16 -1.57 2.52
N LEU A 150 -6.68 -0.82 1.53
CA LEU A 150 -6.05 0.49 1.74
C LEU A 150 -7.06 1.61 1.47
N ILE A 151 -7.19 2.53 2.41
CA ILE A 151 -8.07 3.70 2.32
C ILE A 151 -7.50 4.66 1.28
N LEU A 152 -8.26 4.91 0.21
CA LEU A 152 -7.81 5.67 -0.94
C LEU A 152 -7.37 7.10 -0.57
N SER A 153 -8.09 7.74 0.36
CA SER A 153 -7.76 9.07 0.85
C SER A 153 -6.46 9.13 1.67
N ASN A 154 -5.89 7.99 2.10
CA ASN A 154 -4.71 7.95 2.98
C ASN A 154 -3.44 7.51 2.23
N ILE A 155 -3.57 7.22 0.93
CA ILE A 155 -2.47 6.90 0.04
C ILE A 155 -2.41 7.90 -1.13
N LEU A 156 -1.24 7.97 -1.76
CA LEU A 156 -0.93 8.78 -2.94
C LEU A 156 -0.10 7.95 -3.92
N GLY A 157 -0.18 8.28 -5.20
CA GLY A 157 0.81 7.84 -6.18
C GLY A 157 2.01 8.79 -6.21
N GLU A 158 3.20 8.25 -6.43
CA GLU A 158 4.44 9.01 -6.63
C GLU A 158 4.32 10.07 -7.75
N ASN A 159 3.79 9.72 -8.92
CA ASN A 159 3.65 10.63 -10.08
C ASN A 159 2.72 11.82 -9.77
N PHE A 160 1.67 11.56 -8.98
CA PHE A 160 0.80 12.63 -8.51
C PHE A 160 1.53 13.56 -7.54
N THR A 161 2.41 13.03 -6.70
CA THR A 161 3.21 13.81 -5.75
C THR A 161 4.19 14.72 -6.48
N ASP A 162 4.86 14.21 -7.53
CA ASP A 162 5.76 14.99 -8.38
C ASP A 162 5.07 16.16 -9.07
N SER A 163 3.80 15.99 -9.44
CA SER A 163 3.00 17.05 -10.06
C SER A 163 2.65 18.17 -9.07
N LEU A 164 2.57 17.89 -7.77
CA LEU A 164 2.26 18.89 -6.74
C LEU A 164 3.46 19.77 -6.38
N ILE A 165 4.67 19.28 -6.58
CA ILE A 165 5.91 20.02 -6.25
C ILE A 165 6.46 20.82 -7.43
N MET A 166 5.83 20.73 -8.61
CA MET A 166 6.26 21.48 -9.79
C MET A 166 5.78 22.93 -9.72
N MET A 167 6.73 23.88 -9.70
CA MET A 167 6.42 25.31 -9.74
C MET A 167 5.90 25.69 -11.14
N PRO A 168 4.73 26.37 -11.26
CA PRO A 168 4.21 26.75 -12.57
C PRO A 168 5.20 27.69 -13.27
N LYS A 169 5.44 27.45 -14.57
CA LYS A 169 6.27 28.35 -15.39
C LYS A 169 5.59 29.72 -15.43
N MET A 170 6.18 30.70 -14.75
CA MET A 170 5.74 32.08 -14.89
C MET A 170 6.10 32.56 -16.29
N TYR A 171 5.09 32.73 -17.14
CA TYR A 171 5.29 33.41 -18.42
C TYR A 171 5.60 34.88 -18.14
N LYS A 172 6.75 35.35 -18.61
CA LYS A 172 7.05 36.78 -18.66
C LYS A 172 6.11 37.42 -19.69
N MET A 173 5.28 38.36 -19.24
CA MET A 173 4.52 39.28 -20.10
C MET A 173 5.47 40.25 -20.79
#